data_AF-A0A453IF21-F1
#
_entry.id   AF-A0A453IF21-F1
#
_cell.length_a   1.000
_cell.length_b   1.000
_cell.length_c   1.000
_cell.angle_alpha   90.00
_cell.angle_beta   90.00
_cell.angle_gamma   90.00
#
_symmetry.space_group_name_H-M   'P 1'
#
loop_
_entity.id
_entity.type
_entity.pdbx_description
1 polymer ?
#
loop_
_entity_poly.entity_id
_entity_poly.type
_entity_poly.pdbx_seq_one_letter_code
_entity_poly.pdbx_strand_id
1 'polypeptide(L)'
;MMLRGMGFDNTTFLYVASGKIYNAAKYMGPLRRMFPLLQTKDTLALSEELAEFEGYSSRLAALDYTVCVQSEVFVTTQGGNFPHFLMGHRRYLLGGNAKTIKPDKRKLVLSFDDPNIRWSRFKHHMLEILHHSDIRGIAFRKPNDSIYTFPMPDCMCQQDGI
;
A
#
# COMPACT_ATOMS: atom_id res chain seq x y z
N MET A 1 -12.28 6.90 5.47
CA MET A 1 -13.42 6.35 4.69
C MET A 1 -13.02 5.14 3.87
N MET A 2 -12.10 5.24 2.88
CA MET A 2 -11.73 4.10 2.01
C MET A 2 -11.35 2.82 2.77
N LEU A 3 -10.29 2.86 3.58
CA LEU A 3 -9.79 1.69 4.31
C LEU A 3 -10.86 1.09 5.25
N ARG A 4 -11.65 1.95 5.91
CA ARG A 4 -12.81 1.53 6.72
C ARG A 4 -13.87 0.80 5.89
N GLY A 5 -14.16 1.30 4.69
CA GLY A 5 -15.07 0.64 3.75
C GLY A 5 -14.52 -0.69 3.22
N MET A 6 -13.20 -0.86 3.18
CA MET A 6 -12.53 -2.11 2.83
C MET A 6 -12.48 -3.12 3.99
N GLY A 7 -12.88 -2.72 5.20
CA GLY A 7 -12.95 -3.60 6.37
C GLY A 7 -11.81 -3.42 7.40
N PHE A 8 -10.84 -2.53 7.15
CA PHE A 8 -9.82 -2.20 8.15
C PHE A 8 -10.41 -1.33 9.26
N ASP A 9 -9.98 -1.53 10.50
CA ASP A 9 -10.53 -0.85 11.67
C ASP A 9 -9.46 -0.18 12.55
N ASN A 10 -9.84 0.28 13.74
CA ASN A 10 -8.91 0.96 14.67
C ASN A 10 -7.89 0.03 15.31
N THR A 11 -8.03 -1.29 15.16
CA THR A 11 -7.05 -2.28 15.62
C THR A 11 -5.98 -2.58 14.56
N THR A 12 -6.18 -2.10 13.33
CA THR A 12 -5.20 -2.24 12.25
C THR A 12 -4.00 -1.33 12.47
N PHE A 13 -2.80 -1.92 12.51
CA PHE A 13 -1.54 -1.17 12.42
C PHE A 13 -1.40 -0.57 11.02
N LEU A 14 -1.29 0.76 10.94
CA LEU A 14 -1.22 1.47 9.66
C LEU A 14 0.11 2.19 9.54
N TYR A 15 0.98 1.76 8.64
CA TYR A 15 2.20 2.49 8.32
C TYR A 15 1.99 3.42 7.13
N VAL A 16 2.43 4.68 7.23
CA VAL A 16 2.35 5.66 6.14
C VAL A 16 3.74 5.98 5.62
N ALA A 17 4.11 5.30 4.52
CA ALA A 17 5.27 5.62 3.71
C ALA A 17 5.02 6.90 2.90
N SER A 18 5.67 8.00 3.29
CA SER A 18 5.55 9.27 2.59
C SER A 18 6.78 10.16 2.77
N GLY A 19 6.98 11.08 1.83
CA GLY A 19 7.83 12.24 2.03
C GLY A 19 7.20 13.24 3.00
N LYS A 20 7.73 14.46 3.05
CA LYS A 20 7.19 15.52 3.92
C LYS A 20 5.74 15.83 3.57
N ILE A 21 4.82 15.53 4.49
CA ILE A 21 3.40 15.85 4.34
C ILE A 21 3.19 17.34 4.66
N TYR A 22 2.72 18.10 3.68
CA TYR A 22 2.34 19.50 3.89
C TYR A 22 1.26 19.61 4.97
N ASN A 23 1.48 20.45 5.98
CA ASN A 23 0.57 20.65 7.13
C ASN A 23 0.05 19.31 7.71
N ALA A 24 0.98 18.40 8.03
CA ALA A 24 0.69 17.04 8.47
C ALA A 24 -0.33 16.99 9.62
N ALA A 25 -0.24 17.89 10.61
CA ALA A 25 -1.17 17.95 11.74
C ALA A 25 -2.64 18.09 11.27
N LYS A 26 -2.89 18.97 10.31
CA LYS A 26 -4.24 19.19 9.75
C LYS A 26 -4.71 18.00 8.91
N TYR A 27 -3.89 17.56 7.96
CA TYR A 27 -4.33 16.58 6.94
C TYR A 27 -4.26 15.12 7.42
N MET A 28 -3.37 14.79 8.36
CA MET A 28 -3.30 13.46 8.96
C MET A 28 -4.24 13.29 10.16
N GLY A 29 -4.73 14.37 10.75
CA GLY A 29 -5.63 14.35 11.91
C GLY A 29 -6.83 13.40 11.74
N PRO A 30 -7.61 13.49 10.64
CA PRO A 30 -8.72 12.56 10.40
C PRO A 30 -8.29 11.09 10.29
N LEU A 31 -7.14 10.82 9.65
CA LEU A 31 -6.63 9.47 9.48
C LEU A 31 -6.17 8.86 10.81
N ARG A 32 -5.42 9.62 11.62
CA ARG A 32 -5.00 9.21 12.97
C ARG A 32 -6.18 8.94 13.91
N ARG A 33 -7.26 9.73 13.82
CA ARG A 33 -8.49 9.45 14.59
C ARG A 33 -9.15 8.14 14.19
N MET A 34 -9.13 7.78 12.91
CA MET A 34 -9.69 6.51 12.43
C MET A 34 -8.78 5.31 12.72
N PHE A 35 -7.45 5.51 12.71
CA PHE A 35 -6.43 4.47 12.90
C PHE A 35 -5.43 4.95 13.95
N PRO A 36 -5.70 4.71 15.25
CA PRO A 36 -4.85 5.21 16.34
C PRO A 36 -3.46 4.55 16.37
N LEU A 37 -3.32 3.34 15.81
CA LEU A 37 -2.05 2.63 15.65
C LEU A 37 -1.29 3.05 14.38
N LEU A 38 -1.51 4.29 13.91
CA LEU A 38 -0.84 4.82 12.74
C LEU A 38 0.60 5.20 13.06
N GLN A 39 1.52 4.62 12.31
CA GLN A 39 2.96 4.82 12.42
C GLN A 39 3.55 5.47 11.15
N THR A 40 4.64 6.19 11.32
CA THR A 40 5.54 6.67 10.26
C THR A 40 6.97 6.29 10.64
N LYS A 41 7.95 6.45 9.73
CA LYS A 41 9.37 6.27 10.09
C LYS A 41 9.77 7.08 11.33
N ASP A 42 9.26 8.31 11.45
CA ASP A 42 9.54 9.22 12.57
C ASP A 42 8.96 8.75 13.91
N THR A 43 7.98 7.83 13.90
CA THR A 43 7.41 7.27 15.13
C THR A 43 7.91 5.85 15.42
N LEU A 44 8.50 5.17 14.44
CA LEU A 44 9.07 3.83 14.61
C LEU A 44 10.55 3.85 15.01
N ALA A 45 11.32 4.79 14.45
CA ALA A 45 12.76 4.89 14.69
C ALA A 45 13.08 6.06 15.63
N LEU A 46 14.19 5.93 16.34
CA LEU A 46 14.73 7.00 17.17
C LEU A 46 15.31 8.12 16.30
N SER A 47 15.40 9.34 16.85
CA SER A 47 15.89 10.48 16.08
C SER A 47 17.36 10.30 15.65
N GLU A 48 18.15 9.68 16.52
CA GLU A 48 19.54 9.29 16.30
C GLU A 48 19.69 8.22 15.20
N GLU A 49 18.77 7.27 15.10
CA GLU A 49 18.76 6.27 14.03
C GLU A 49 18.39 6.93 12.69
N LEU A 50 17.46 7.89 12.69
CA LEU A 50 17.05 8.60 11.49
C LEU A 50 18.10 9.61 11.01
N ALA A 51 18.92 10.15 11.91
CA ALA A 51 19.97 11.11 11.59
C ALA A 51 20.96 10.59 10.54
N GLU A 52 21.25 9.29 10.52
CA GLU A 52 22.13 8.66 9.52
C GLU A 52 21.58 8.72 8.09
N PHE A 53 20.27 8.91 7.95
CA PHE A 53 19.55 8.95 6.68
C PHE A 53 19.15 10.38 6.27
N GLU A 54 19.32 11.36 7.15
CA GLU A 54 18.99 12.76 6.87
C GLU A 54 19.78 13.30 5.66
N GLY A 55 19.11 14.11 4.84
CA GLY A 55 19.67 14.62 3.59
C GLY A 55 19.71 13.61 2.43
N TYR A 56 19.45 12.33 2.68
CA TYR A 56 19.47 11.27 1.66
C TYR A 56 18.07 10.69 1.40
N SER A 57 17.31 11.34 0.52
CA SER A 57 15.92 10.97 0.21
C SER A 57 15.74 9.50 -0.20
N SER A 58 16.65 8.96 -1.01
CA SER A 58 16.60 7.55 -1.44
C SER A 58 16.85 6.57 -0.29
N ARG A 59 17.69 6.93 0.70
CA ARG A 59 17.95 6.06 1.86
C ARG A 59 16.78 6.09 2.85
N LEU A 60 16.19 7.27 3.08
CA LEU A 60 14.94 7.39 3.83
C LEU A 60 13.80 6.58 3.18
N ALA A 61 13.72 6.59 1.84
CA ALA A 61 12.76 5.77 1.12
C ALA A 61 13.05 4.27 1.29
N ALA A 62 14.31 3.85 1.47
CA ALA A 62 14.64 2.45 1.74
C ALA A 62 14.05 1.97 3.08
N LEU A 63 13.98 2.82 4.11
CA LEU A 63 13.30 2.49 5.38
C LEU A 63 11.81 2.25 5.15
N ASP A 64 11.15 3.18 4.44
CA ASP A 64 9.74 3.05 4.06
C ASP A 64 9.51 1.77 3.25
N TYR A 65 10.44 1.44 2.35
CA TYR A 65 10.40 0.26 1.49
C TYR A 65 10.44 -1.03 2.32
N THR A 66 11.36 -1.14 3.28
CA THR A 66 11.50 -2.33 4.15
C THR A 66 10.20 -2.63 4.89
N VAL A 67 9.60 -1.62 5.53
CA VAL A 67 8.33 -1.79 6.26
C VAL A 67 7.21 -2.20 5.30
N CYS A 68 7.14 -1.58 4.12
CA CYS A 68 6.11 -1.91 3.14
C CYS A 68 6.30 -3.32 2.53
N VAL A 69 7.53 -3.80 2.33
CA VAL A 69 7.79 -5.16 1.83
C VAL A 69 7.23 -6.19 2.79
N GLN A 70 7.47 -6.01 4.09
CA GLN A 70 7.09 -6.95 5.15
C GLN A 70 5.62 -6.82 5.59
N SER A 71 4.91 -5.77 5.15
CA SER A 71 3.50 -5.56 5.51
C SER A 71 2.58 -6.68 4.98
N GLU A 72 1.53 -7.02 5.72
CA GLU A 72 0.54 -7.99 5.25
C GLU A 72 -0.23 -7.46 4.02
N VAL A 73 -0.55 -6.16 4.04
CA VAL A 73 -1.27 -5.48 2.96
C VAL A 73 -0.55 -4.19 2.59
N PHE A 74 -0.23 -4.04 1.30
CA PHE A 74 0.33 -2.81 0.77
C PHE A 74 -0.72 -2.01 -0.01
N VAL A 75 -0.83 -0.70 0.24
CA VAL A 75 -1.74 0.20 -0.49
C VAL A 75 -0.91 1.25 -1.22
N THR A 76 -1.11 1.38 -2.54
CA THR A 76 -0.46 2.44 -3.32
C THR A 76 -1.46 3.49 -3.80
N THR A 77 -1.13 4.77 -3.60
CA THR A 77 -1.97 5.91 -4.00
C THR A 77 -1.46 6.60 -5.27
N GLN A 78 -0.18 6.41 -5.62
CA GLN A 78 0.46 7.04 -6.78
C GLN A 78 1.25 6.01 -7.61
N GLY A 79 1.52 6.37 -8.86
CA GLY A 79 2.47 5.61 -9.69
C GLY A 79 3.92 5.94 -9.32
N GLY A 80 4.85 5.39 -10.09
CA GLY A 80 6.28 5.65 -9.94
C GLY A 80 7.07 4.41 -9.51
N ASN A 81 8.38 4.59 -9.38
CA ASN A 81 9.32 3.50 -9.19
C ASN A 81 9.14 2.77 -7.86
N PHE A 82 8.83 3.50 -6.78
CA PHE A 82 8.68 2.91 -5.45
C PHE A 82 7.60 1.81 -5.42
N PRO A 83 6.31 2.07 -5.74
CA PRO A 83 5.31 1.01 -5.75
C PRO A 83 5.56 -0.02 -6.85
N HIS A 84 6.17 0.36 -7.99
CA HIS A 84 6.52 -0.56 -9.08
C HIS A 84 7.43 -1.68 -8.58
N PHE A 85 8.60 -1.34 -8.03
CA PHE A 85 9.56 -2.33 -7.54
C PHE A 85 9.06 -3.06 -6.29
N LEU A 86 8.37 -2.35 -5.41
CA LEU A 86 7.84 -2.92 -4.17
C LEU A 86 6.81 -4.02 -4.43
N MET A 87 5.91 -3.81 -5.41
CA MET A 87 4.91 -4.81 -5.77
C MET A 87 5.53 -6.10 -6.29
N GLY A 88 6.53 -6.01 -7.17
CA GLY A 88 7.22 -7.20 -7.67
C GLY A 88 8.01 -7.90 -6.58
N HIS A 89 8.75 -7.15 -5.75
CA HIS A 89 9.50 -7.73 -4.65
C HIS A 89 8.61 -8.46 -3.65
N ARG A 90 7.47 -7.86 -3.26
CA ARG A 90 6.47 -8.53 -2.41
C ARG A 90 5.96 -9.82 -3.03
N ARG A 91 5.61 -9.80 -4.32
CA ARG A 91 5.18 -11.00 -5.05
C ARG A 91 6.27 -12.07 -5.04
N TYR A 92 7.51 -11.69 -5.34
CA TYR A 92 8.64 -12.61 -5.35
C TYR A 92 8.81 -13.31 -4.00
N LEU A 93 8.85 -12.57 -2.90
CA LEU A 93 9.02 -13.13 -1.55
C LEU A 93 7.82 -13.95 -1.07
N LEU A 94 6.59 -13.58 -1.45
CA LEU A 94 5.35 -14.20 -0.99
C LEU A 94 4.76 -15.20 -2.00
N GLY A 95 5.62 -15.86 -2.80
CA GLY A 95 5.20 -16.95 -3.68
C GLY A 95 4.19 -16.54 -4.77
N GLY A 96 4.22 -15.29 -5.20
CA GLY A 96 3.35 -14.70 -6.22
C GLY A 96 2.04 -14.12 -5.68
N ASN A 97 1.70 -14.39 -4.42
CA ASN A 97 0.49 -13.86 -3.79
C ASN A 97 0.84 -12.84 -2.71
N ALA A 98 0.91 -11.57 -3.12
CA ALA A 98 1.10 -10.45 -2.19
C ALA A 98 -0.09 -9.50 -2.23
N LYS A 99 -0.82 -9.40 -1.11
CA LYS A 99 -1.99 -8.53 -1.03
C LYS A 99 -1.57 -7.08 -1.24
N THR A 100 -2.03 -6.52 -2.35
CA THR A 100 -1.67 -5.19 -2.84
C THR A 100 -2.92 -4.50 -3.34
N ILE A 101 -3.30 -3.41 -2.69
CA ILE A 101 -4.44 -2.58 -3.05
C ILE A 101 -3.96 -1.44 -3.93
N LYS A 102 -4.38 -1.46 -5.19
CA LYS A 102 -4.21 -0.34 -6.14
C LYS A 102 -5.60 0.14 -6.53
N PRO A 103 -6.17 1.12 -5.80
CA PRO A 103 -7.54 1.54 -6.02
C PRO A 103 -7.72 2.09 -7.44
N ASP A 104 -8.84 1.72 -8.08
CA ASP A 104 -9.26 2.36 -9.33
C ASP A 104 -9.73 3.78 -9.00
N LYS A 105 -8.89 4.77 -9.33
CA LYS A 105 -9.15 6.19 -9.06
C LYS A 105 -10.47 6.66 -9.68
N ARG A 106 -10.87 6.13 -10.85
CA ARG A 106 -12.14 6.52 -11.49
C ARG A 106 -13.33 6.02 -10.68
N LYS A 107 -13.30 4.75 -10.24
CA LYS A 107 -14.35 4.20 -9.36
C LYS A 107 -14.41 4.90 -8.00
N LEU A 108 -13.25 5.27 -7.45
CA LEU A 108 -13.18 6.01 -6.18
C LEU A 108 -13.86 7.38 -6.30
N VAL A 109 -13.57 8.15 -7.37
CA VAL A 109 -14.17 9.48 -7.58
C VAL A 109 -15.69 9.38 -7.57
N LEU A 110 -16.27 8.42 -8.29
CA LEU A 110 -17.73 8.22 -8.31
C LEU A 110 -18.34 7.95 -6.92
N SER A 111 -17.57 7.34 -6.01
CA SER A 111 -18.04 7.05 -4.65
C SER A 111 -17.84 8.21 -3.68
N PHE A 112 -16.84 9.07 -3.91
CA PHE A 112 -16.56 10.22 -3.06
C PHE A 112 -17.30 11.49 -3.47
N ASP A 113 -17.70 11.58 -4.75
CA ASP A 113 -18.40 12.74 -5.31
C ASP A 113 -19.92 12.69 -5.09
N ASP A 114 -20.47 11.55 -4.66
CA ASP A 114 -21.89 11.43 -4.30
C ASP A 114 -22.12 11.89 -2.84
N PRO A 115 -22.69 13.08 -2.59
CA PRO A 115 -22.89 13.60 -1.24
C PRO A 115 -23.97 12.83 -0.46
N ASN A 116 -24.80 12.04 -1.16
CA ASN A 116 -25.93 11.30 -0.59
C ASN A 116 -25.64 9.79 -0.49
N ILE A 117 -24.39 9.36 -0.72
CA ILE A 117 -24.05 7.95 -0.70
C ILE A 117 -24.28 7.35 0.70
N ARG A 118 -25.13 6.32 0.76
CA ARG A 118 -25.33 5.55 2.00
C ARG A 118 -24.06 4.77 2.33
N TRP A 119 -23.73 4.66 3.62
CA TRP A 119 -22.57 3.90 4.09
C TRP A 119 -22.53 2.46 3.56
N SER A 120 -23.67 1.77 3.52
CA SER A 120 -23.75 0.40 2.98
C SER A 120 -23.32 0.32 1.52
N ARG A 121 -23.73 1.30 0.69
CA ARG A 121 -23.35 1.39 -0.72
C ARG A 121 -21.87 1.75 -0.88
N PHE A 122 -21.38 2.73 -0.11
CA PHE A 122 -19.96 3.08 -0.11
C PHE A 122 -19.08 1.88 0.28
N LYS A 123 -19.43 1.16 1.35
CA LYS A 123 -18.75 -0.06 1.79
C LYS A 123 -18.73 -1.11 0.68
N HIS A 124 -19.87 -1.34 0.02
CA HIS A 124 -19.94 -2.28 -1.09
C HIS A 124 -18.98 -1.91 -2.23
N HIS A 125 -18.94 -0.64 -2.66
CA HIS A 125 -17.99 -0.20 -3.69
C HIS A 125 -16.53 -0.40 -3.25
N MET A 126 -16.20 -0.11 -1.98
CA MET A 126 -14.83 -0.30 -1.47
C MET A 126 -14.42 -1.78 -1.46
N LEU A 127 -15.34 -2.68 -1.10
CA LEU A 127 -15.10 -4.12 -1.14
C LEU A 127 -14.93 -4.62 -2.58
N GLU A 128 -15.67 -4.08 -3.55
CA GLU A 128 -15.50 -4.40 -4.97
C GLU A 128 -14.10 -3.99 -5.47
N ILE A 129 -13.64 -2.79 -5.10
CA ILE A 129 -12.29 -2.30 -5.45
C ILE A 129 -11.21 -3.17 -4.81
N LEU A 130 -11.41 -3.59 -3.55
CA LEU A 130 -10.51 -4.50 -2.86
C LEU A 130 -10.44 -5.86 -3.58
N HIS A 131 -11.59 -6.45 -3.88
CA HIS A 131 -11.67 -7.76 -4.56
C HIS A 131 -10.97 -7.75 -5.93
N HIS A 132 -11.19 -6.69 -6.73
CA HIS A 132 -10.49 -6.55 -8.00
C HIS A 132 -8.97 -6.39 -7.84
N SER A 133 -8.51 -5.75 -6.75
CA SER A 133 -7.08 -5.65 -6.43
C SER A 133 -6.50 -7.01 -6.07
N ASP A 134 -7.21 -7.81 -5.27
CA ASP A 134 -6.81 -9.17 -4.87
C ASP A 134 -6.65 -10.09 -6.10
N ILE A 135 -7.60 -10.07 -7.04
CA ILE A 135 -7.51 -10.85 -8.30
C ILE A 135 -6.27 -10.46 -9.11
N ARG A 136 -5.96 -9.15 -9.20
CA ARG A 136 -4.77 -8.69 -9.93
C ARG A 136 -3.47 -9.00 -9.17
N GLY A 137 -3.54 -9.18 -7.85
CA GLY A 137 -2.42 -9.55 -7.00
C GLY A 137 -1.79 -10.88 -7.40
N ILE A 138 -2.60 -11.84 -7.83
CA ILE A 138 -2.21 -13.22 -8.18
C ILE A 138 -2.08 -13.46 -9.69
N ALA A 139 -2.22 -12.43 -10.52
CA ALA A 139 -2.17 -12.58 -11.96
C ALA A 139 -0.74 -12.80 -12.49
N PHE A 140 -0.60 -13.70 -13.47
CA PHE A 140 0.62 -13.89 -14.25
C PHE A 140 0.98 -12.64 -15.07
N ARG A 141 2.28 -12.47 -15.33
CA ARG A 141 2.82 -11.42 -16.19
C ARG A 141 2.28 -11.55 -17.62
N LYS A 142 1.72 -10.46 -18.16
CA LYS A 142 1.41 -10.37 -19.60
C LYS A 142 2.66 -9.96 -20.39
N PRO A 143 2.71 -10.19 -21.73
CA PRO A 143 3.91 -9.87 -22.53
C PRO A 143 4.45 -8.44 -22.37
N ASN A 144 3.55 -7.45 -22.20
CA ASN A 144 3.91 -6.04 -22.04
C ASN A 144 4.04 -5.58 -20.58
N ASP A 145 3.79 -6.47 -19.61
CA ASP A 145 3.93 -6.14 -18.20
C ASP A 145 5.40 -6.19 -17.78
N SER A 146 5.79 -5.25 -16.92
CA SER A 146 7.15 -5.20 -16.38
C SER A 146 7.41 -6.39 -15.46
N ILE A 147 8.55 -7.06 -15.69
CA ILE A 147 9.07 -8.13 -14.83
C ILE A 147 9.31 -7.67 -13.38
N TYR A 148 9.62 -6.39 -13.19
CA TYR A 148 9.81 -5.79 -11.87
C TYR A 148 8.52 -5.53 -11.09
N THR A 149 7.36 -5.56 -11.75
CA THR A 149 6.04 -5.49 -11.08
C THR A 149 5.41 -6.88 -10.98
N PHE A 150 5.59 -7.69 -12.02
CA PHE A 150 4.99 -9.02 -12.17
C PHE A 150 6.11 -10.04 -12.43
N PRO A 151 6.84 -10.50 -11.41
CA PRO A 151 7.95 -11.43 -11.61
C PRO A 151 7.49 -12.86 -12.00
N MET A 152 6.21 -13.18 -11.81
CA MET A 152 5.67 -14.52 -12.04
C MET A 152 5.27 -14.75 -13.50
N PRO A 153 5.62 -15.91 -14.10
CA PRO A 153 6.34 -17.04 -13.48
C PRO A 153 7.87 -16.97 -13.60
N ASP A 154 8.39 -16.15 -14.50
CA ASP A 154 9.76 -16.27 -15.04
C ASP A 154 10.88 -16.04 -14.01
N CYS A 155 10.63 -15.19 -13.01
CA CYS A 155 11.62 -14.81 -11.99
C CYS A 155 11.29 -15.34 -10.60
N MET A 156 10.31 -16.23 -10.46
CA MET A 156 9.99 -16.80 -9.15
C MET A 156 11.04 -17.83 -8.74
N CYS A 157 11.31 -17.95 -7.45
CA CYS A 157 12.07 -19.09 -6.95
C CYS A 157 11.38 -20.38 -7.38
N GLN A 158 12.14 -21.33 -7.91
CA GLN A 158 11.64 -22.69 -8.06
C GLN A 158 11.35 -23.17 -6.64
N GLN A 159 10.09 -23.54 -6.37
CA GLN A 159 9.81 -24.33 -5.19
C GLN A 159 10.49 -25.67 -5.43
N ASP A 160 11.56 -25.96 -4.69
CA ASP A 160 12.14 -27.30 -4.69
C ASP A 160 11.00 -28.28 -4.42
N GLY A 161 10.82 -29.20 -5.37
CA GLY A 161 9.65 -30.08 -5.42
C GLY A 161 9.40 -30.78 -4.09
N ILE A 162 8.13 -30.82 -3.70
CA ILE A 162 7.60 -31.90 -2.86
C ILE A 162 7.20 -33.03 -3.80
#